data_AF-A0A495PXK5-F1
#
_entry.id   AF-A0A495PXK5-F1
#
_cell.length_a   1.000
_cell.length_b   1.000
_cell.length_c   1.000
_cell.angle_alpha   90.00
_cell.angle_beta   90.00
_cell.angle_gamma   90.00
#
_symmetry.space_group_name_H-M   'P 1'
#
loop_
_entity.id
_entity.type
_entity.pdbx_description
1 polymer ?
#
loop_
_entity_poly.entity_id
_entity_poly.type
_entity_poly.pdbx_seq_one_letter_code
_entity_poly.pdbx_strand_id
1 'polypeptide(L)'
;MKKAILILGVVSLLLACNQSKEKKITETSVAVEKTQELTLEERADLLKKEGYQIFLYKEGDSTYLMQQYYMVFLKNGENRDQDSTETVKLQSNHLAHLERMAVEGYASLVGPLESDGDIRGIVVYNTKTLKEADSLANMDPMVKAGRLKVEVHPWWTQKGGKLN
;
A
#
# COMPACT_ATOMS: atom_id res chain seq x y z
N MET A 1 79.02 -34.22 6.10
CA MET A 1 77.80 -33.92 6.88
C MET A 1 76.62 -34.55 6.15
N LYS A 2 76.09 -35.69 6.63
CA LYS A 2 74.68 -35.92 7.05
C LYS A 2 73.65 -35.39 6.01
N LYS A 3 72.76 -36.11 5.31
CA LYS A 3 72.01 -37.38 5.47
C LYS A 3 71.31 -37.69 4.11
N ALA A 4 71.25 -38.96 3.66
CA ALA A 4 70.07 -39.87 3.62
C ALA A 4 68.87 -39.48 2.69
N ILE A 5 68.87 -40.04 1.47
CA ILE A 5 67.96 -41.09 0.93
C ILE A 5 66.46 -41.14 1.38
N LEU A 6 65.57 -41.03 0.37
CA LEU A 6 64.32 -41.77 0.06
C LEU A 6 62.88 -41.31 0.51
N ILE A 7 62.04 -41.17 -0.53
CA ILE A 7 60.57 -41.42 -0.75
C ILE A 7 59.47 -40.57 -0.07
N LEU A 8 58.55 -40.14 -0.96
CA LEU A 8 57.08 -40.25 -0.89
C LEU A 8 56.32 -38.95 -0.59
N GLY A 9 55.44 -38.56 -1.52
CA GLY A 9 54.49 -37.49 -1.27
C GLY A 9 53.72 -37.11 -2.53
N VAL A 10 52.77 -37.96 -2.92
CA VAL A 10 51.68 -37.59 -3.82
C VAL A 10 51.00 -36.35 -3.24
N VAL A 11 51.21 -35.18 -3.86
CA VAL A 11 50.49 -33.95 -3.50
C VAL A 11 49.12 -34.04 -4.16
N SER A 12 48.23 -34.72 -3.45
CA SER A 12 46.81 -34.84 -3.75
C SER A 12 46.15 -33.47 -3.74
N LEU A 13 45.39 -33.24 -4.82
CA LEU A 13 44.43 -32.19 -5.06
C LEU A 13 43.57 -31.91 -3.81
N LEU A 14 43.74 -30.73 -3.20
CA LEU A 14 42.78 -30.16 -2.23
C LEU A 14 42.18 -28.89 -2.84
N LEU A 15 41.27 -29.06 -3.79
CA LEU A 15 40.20 -28.08 -4.00
C LEU A 15 39.12 -28.42 -2.99
N ALA A 16 39.15 -27.71 -1.86
CA ALA A 16 38.17 -27.80 -0.81
C ALA A 16 36.77 -27.48 -1.38
N CYS A 17 35.88 -28.45 -1.22
CA CYS A 17 34.44 -28.28 -1.41
C CYS A 17 33.95 -27.09 -0.58
N ASN A 18 33.44 -26.05 -1.23
CA ASN A 18 32.66 -25.02 -0.56
C ASN A 18 31.27 -25.59 -0.25
N GLN A 19 31.18 -26.36 0.84
CA GLN A 19 29.91 -26.79 1.42
C GLN A 19 29.18 -25.56 1.98
N SER A 20 27.99 -25.35 1.45
CA SER A 20 26.90 -24.61 2.07
C SER A 20 26.82 -24.94 3.56
N LYS A 21 27.22 -24.00 4.42
CA LYS A 21 26.89 -24.05 5.84
C LYS A 21 25.46 -23.58 6.01
N GLU A 22 24.56 -24.56 6.13
CA GLU A 22 23.31 -24.40 6.86
C GLU A 22 23.61 -23.78 8.22
N LYS A 23 23.21 -22.52 8.40
CA LYS A 23 23.20 -21.88 9.70
C LYS A 23 21.97 -22.39 10.44
N LYS A 24 22.20 -23.43 11.26
CA LYS A 24 21.39 -23.88 12.38
C LYS A 24 20.75 -22.68 13.08
N ILE A 25 19.44 -22.49 12.86
CA ILE A 25 18.62 -21.57 13.65
C ILE A 25 18.49 -22.21 15.02
N THR A 26 19.32 -21.73 15.94
CA THR A 26 19.17 -21.99 17.37
C THR A 26 17.82 -21.44 17.80
N GLU A 27 17.00 -22.32 18.36
CA GLU A 27 15.83 -21.99 19.16
C GLU A 27 16.19 -20.89 20.15
N THR A 28 15.78 -19.67 19.83
CA THR A 28 15.57 -18.62 20.81
C THR A 28 14.10 -18.30 20.71
N SER A 29 13.35 -18.86 21.64
CA SER A 29 11.97 -18.56 21.94
C SER A 29 11.80 -17.07 22.24
N VAL A 30 11.75 -16.25 21.20
CA VAL A 30 11.02 -14.99 21.27
C VAL A 30 9.57 -15.40 21.12
N ALA A 31 8.86 -15.38 22.24
CA ALA A 31 7.42 -15.57 22.30
C ALA A 31 6.76 -14.70 21.24
N VAL A 32 6.31 -15.34 20.16
CA VAL A 32 5.27 -14.81 19.31
C VAL A 32 4.03 -14.83 20.18
N GLU A 33 3.77 -13.69 20.82
CA GLU A 33 2.54 -13.42 21.53
C GLU A 33 1.41 -13.71 20.54
N LYS A 34 0.60 -14.73 20.87
CA LYS A 34 -0.63 -15.04 20.17
C LYS A 34 -1.49 -13.78 20.21
N THR A 35 -1.51 -13.01 19.14
CA THR A 35 -2.54 -11.98 18.93
C THR A 35 -3.86 -12.72 18.83
N GLN A 36 -4.60 -12.76 19.94
CA GLN A 36 -5.95 -13.29 19.99
C GLN A 36 -6.77 -12.49 18.96
N GLU A 37 -7.32 -13.18 17.96
CA GLU A 37 -8.04 -12.53 16.85
C GLU A 37 -9.25 -11.79 17.44
N LEU A 38 -9.21 -10.45 17.34
CA LEU A 38 -10.26 -9.57 17.85
C LEU A 38 -11.62 -9.97 17.27
N THR A 39 -12.64 -10.02 18.11
CA THR A 39 -14.04 -10.12 17.67
C THR A 39 -14.40 -8.93 16.77
N LEU A 40 -15.48 -9.05 15.99
CA LEU A 40 -15.92 -7.96 15.10
C LEU A 40 -16.29 -6.70 15.90
N GLU A 41 -16.89 -6.89 17.06
CA GLU A 41 -17.27 -5.83 18.00
C GLU A 41 -16.04 -5.12 18.56
N GLU A 42 -15.04 -5.87 19.04
CA GLU A 42 -13.80 -5.28 19.54
C GLU A 42 -13.04 -4.52 18.44
N ARG A 43 -13.01 -5.07 17.22
CA ARG A 43 -12.42 -4.38 16.07
C ARG A 43 -13.16 -3.10 15.72
N ALA A 44 -14.50 -3.12 15.75
CA ALA A 44 -15.32 -1.94 15.50
C ALA A 44 -15.03 -0.85 16.55
N ASP A 45 -14.97 -1.21 17.82
CA ASP A 45 -14.69 -0.29 18.92
C ASP A 45 -13.30 0.33 18.82
N LEU A 46 -12.29 -0.44 18.43
CA LEU A 46 -10.93 0.07 18.20
C LEU A 46 -10.89 1.09 17.07
N LEU A 47 -11.46 0.77 15.90
CA LEU A 47 -11.49 1.68 14.76
C LEU A 47 -12.27 2.96 15.09
N LYS A 48 -13.37 2.84 15.83
CA LYS A 48 -14.14 3.99 16.31
C LYS A 48 -13.31 4.89 17.24
N LYS A 49 -12.53 4.30 18.15
CA LYS A 49 -11.60 5.05 19.04
C LYS A 49 -10.48 5.73 18.26
N GLU A 50 -10.01 5.12 17.16
CA GLU A 50 -9.04 5.74 16.26
C GLU A 50 -9.62 6.91 15.44
N GLY A 51 -10.95 7.02 15.38
CA GLY A 51 -11.67 8.12 14.71
C GLY A 51 -12.29 7.73 13.37
N TYR A 52 -12.33 6.44 13.02
CA TYR A 52 -13.03 5.99 11.82
C TYR A 52 -14.54 5.94 12.03
N GLN A 53 -15.27 6.25 10.96
CA GLN A 53 -16.72 6.09 10.90
C GLN A 53 -17.03 4.64 10.53
N ILE A 54 -17.57 3.88 11.48
CA ILE A 54 -17.88 2.45 11.33
C ILE A 54 -19.27 2.10 11.88
N PHE A 55 -19.83 0.98 11.43
CA PHE A 55 -20.96 0.31 12.09
C PHE A 55 -21.00 -1.18 11.74
N LEU A 56 -21.74 -1.97 12.52
CA LEU A 56 -22.02 -3.37 12.21
C LEU A 56 -23.36 -3.47 11.47
N TYR A 57 -23.36 -4.13 10.32
CA TYR A 57 -24.54 -4.42 9.50
C TYR A 57 -24.83 -5.91 9.54
N LYS A 58 -26.06 -6.30 9.90
CA LYS A 58 -26.48 -7.71 9.93
C LYS A 58 -27.42 -8.00 8.76
N GLU A 59 -27.09 -9.02 7.99
CA GLU A 59 -27.91 -9.53 6.88
C GLU A 59 -28.00 -11.06 6.98
N GLY A 60 -29.20 -11.55 7.29
CA GLY A 60 -29.41 -12.96 7.65
C GLY A 60 -28.56 -13.37 8.85
N ASP A 61 -27.78 -14.44 8.69
CA ASP A 61 -26.87 -14.97 9.70
C ASP A 61 -25.46 -14.33 9.66
N SER A 62 -25.22 -13.42 8.70
CA SER A 62 -23.94 -12.74 8.53
C SER A 62 -23.93 -11.36 9.18
N THR A 63 -22.80 -10.99 9.78
CA THR A 63 -22.54 -9.64 10.30
C THR A 63 -21.31 -9.06 9.62
N TYR A 64 -21.43 -7.84 9.12
CA TYR A 64 -20.41 -7.13 8.36
C TYR A 64 -19.98 -5.88 9.13
N LEU A 65 -18.67 -5.68 9.25
CA LEU A 65 -18.12 -4.40 9.67
C LEU A 65 -18.07 -3.45 8.48
N MET A 66 -18.91 -2.42 8.51
CA MET A 66 -18.98 -1.37 7.51
C MET A 66 -18.09 -0.21 7.93
N GLN A 67 -17.34 0.36 6.98
CA GLN A 67 -16.54 1.56 7.20
C GLN A 67 -16.86 2.59 6.12
N GLN A 68 -16.87 3.87 6.52
CA GLN A 68 -16.92 4.98 5.58
C GLN A 68 -15.53 5.24 5.02
N TYR A 69 -15.41 5.15 3.72
CA TYR A 69 -14.30 5.61 2.92
C TYR A 69 -14.70 6.89 2.19
N TYR A 70 -13.77 7.51 1.48
CA TYR A 70 -14.05 8.70 0.69
C TYR A 70 -13.67 8.44 -0.77
N MET A 71 -14.68 8.32 -1.61
CA MET A 71 -14.52 8.17 -3.06
C MET A 71 -14.26 9.54 -3.67
N VAL A 72 -13.12 9.69 -4.32
CA VAL A 72 -12.70 10.90 -5.00
C VAL A 72 -12.77 10.67 -6.50
N PHE A 73 -13.55 11.49 -7.18
CA PHE A 73 -13.51 11.61 -8.63
C PHE A 73 -12.48 12.66 -9.01
N LEU A 74 -11.50 12.24 -9.79
CA LEU A 74 -10.55 13.12 -10.46
C LEU A 74 -11.19 13.53 -11.79
N LYS A 75 -11.59 14.79 -11.92
CA LYS A 75 -12.31 15.30 -13.09
C LYS A 75 -11.44 16.26 -13.89
N ASN A 76 -11.83 16.54 -15.13
CA ASN A 76 -11.13 17.52 -15.96
C ASN A 76 -11.17 18.90 -15.29
N GLY A 77 -9.99 19.49 -15.08
CA GLY A 77 -9.83 20.87 -14.65
C GLY A 77 -9.82 21.85 -15.82
N GLU A 78 -9.83 23.13 -15.49
CA GLU A 78 -9.96 24.24 -16.45
C GLU A 78 -8.62 24.59 -17.13
N ASN A 79 -7.49 24.38 -16.44
CA ASN A 79 -6.16 24.79 -16.92
C ASN A 79 -5.44 23.61 -17.56
N ARG A 80 -5.47 23.55 -18.90
CA ARG A 80 -4.99 22.39 -19.68
C ARG A 80 -4.10 22.73 -20.87
N ASP A 81 -3.73 24.00 -21.00
CA ASP A 81 -2.94 24.60 -22.07
C ASP A 81 -1.42 24.44 -21.88
N GLN A 82 -0.99 23.69 -20.88
CA GLN A 82 0.43 23.40 -20.63
C GLN A 82 1.08 22.68 -21.82
N ASP A 83 2.38 22.94 -22.03
CA ASP A 83 3.14 22.28 -23.08
C ASP A 83 3.35 20.78 -22.81
N SER A 84 3.87 20.05 -23.82
CA SER A 84 4.08 18.61 -23.73
C SER A 84 5.06 18.21 -22.63
N THR A 85 6.11 19.01 -22.40
CA THR A 85 7.14 18.76 -21.39
C THR A 85 6.56 18.93 -19.99
N GLU A 86 5.82 20.02 -19.77
CA GLU A 86 5.12 20.28 -18.52
C GLU A 86 4.05 19.23 -18.24
N THR A 87 3.28 18.82 -19.25
CA THR A 87 2.27 17.77 -19.13
C THR A 87 2.87 16.45 -18.66
N VAL A 88 4.00 16.02 -19.25
CA VAL A 88 4.69 14.79 -18.84
C VAL A 88 5.21 14.89 -17.41
N LYS A 89 5.77 16.04 -17.02
CA LYS A 89 6.25 16.28 -15.65
C LYS A 89 5.10 16.23 -14.64
N LEU A 90 3.98 16.89 -14.94
CA LEU A 90 2.79 16.87 -14.08
C LEU A 90 2.24 15.45 -13.95
N GLN A 91 2.22 14.67 -15.03
CA GLN A 91 1.80 13.26 -14.99
C GLN A 91 2.69 12.41 -14.10
N SER A 92 4.02 12.55 -14.20
CA SER A 92 4.95 11.82 -13.34
C SER A 92 4.75 12.17 -11.86
N ASN A 93 4.58 13.46 -11.56
CA ASN A 93 4.35 13.94 -10.20
C ASN A 93 3.01 13.48 -9.61
N HIS A 94 1.97 13.42 -10.45
CA HIS A 94 0.66 12.88 -10.09
C HIS A 94 0.74 11.40 -9.70
N LEU A 95 1.40 10.58 -10.52
CA LEU A 95 1.59 9.16 -10.22
C LEU A 95 2.39 8.95 -8.91
N ALA A 96 3.45 9.74 -8.70
CA ALA A 96 4.23 9.69 -7.47
C ALA A 96 3.42 10.11 -6.22
N HIS A 97 2.49 11.05 -6.37
CA HIS A 97 1.57 11.42 -5.29
C HIS A 97 0.63 10.26 -4.95
N LEU A 98 -0.02 9.66 -5.95
CA LEU A 98 -0.94 8.55 -5.76
C LEU A 98 -0.27 7.31 -5.16
N GLU A 99 0.95 6.97 -5.61
CA GLU A 99 1.76 5.91 -5.04
C GLU A 99 2.04 6.15 -3.56
N ARG A 100 2.44 7.38 -3.21
CA ARG A 100 2.65 7.75 -1.80
C ARG A 100 1.37 7.57 -0.97
N MET A 101 0.21 7.99 -1.49
CA MET A 101 -1.07 7.81 -0.77
C MET A 101 -1.39 6.34 -0.52
N ALA A 102 -1.08 5.45 -1.48
CA ALA A 102 -1.26 4.02 -1.30
C ALA A 102 -0.27 3.44 -0.27
N VAL A 103 1.02 3.76 -0.38
CA VAL A 103 2.07 3.26 0.52
C VAL A 103 1.88 3.73 1.97
N GLU A 104 1.45 4.98 2.16
CA GLU A 104 1.16 5.55 3.49
C GLU A 104 -0.19 5.07 4.06
N GLY A 105 -0.96 4.28 3.30
CA GLY A 105 -2.24 3.69 3.73
C GLY A 105 -3.43 4.64 3.67
N TYR A 106 -3.24 5.85 3.12
CA TYR A 106 -4.32 6.82 2.90
C TYR A 106 -5.25 6.43 1.76
N ALA A 107 -4.75 5.77 0.71
CA ALA A 107 -5.57 5.31 -0.42
C ALA A 107 -5.64 3.78 -0.45
N SER A 108 -6.85 3.24 -0.59
CA SER A 108 -7.09 1.79 -0.70
C SER A 108 -7.21 1.33 -2.15
N LEU A 109 -7.74 2.18 -3.03
CA LEU A 109 -7.89 1.89 -4.47
C LEU A 109 -7.58 3.15 -5.27
N VAL A 110 -6.87 2.99 -6.37
CA VAL A 110 -6.50 4.06 -7.30
C VAL A 110 -6.59 3.49 -8.71
N GLY A 111 -7.27 4.18 -9.62
CA GLY A 111 -7.31 3.75 -11.02
C GLY A 111 -7.88 4.79 -11.97
N PRO A 112 -7.45 4.78 -13.25
CA PRO A 112 -8.06 5.59 -14.29
C PRO A 112 -9.46 5.08 -14.63
N LEU A 113 -10.30 5.97 -15.15
CA LEU A 113 -11.52 5.56 -15.85
C LEU A 113 -11.22 5.42 -17.34
N GLU A 114 -11.67 4.32 -17.93
CA GLU A 114 -11.71 4.14 -19.38
C GLU A 114 -12.87 4.97 -19.96
N SER A 115 -12.69 6.29 -20.00
CA SER A 115 -13.64 7.16 -20.71
C SER A 115 -12.99 8.48 -21.11
N ASP A 116 -13.49 9.04 -22.21
CA ASP A 116 -13.23 10.43 -22.62
C ASP A 116 -14.18 11.42 -21.89
N GLY A 117 -14.86 10.97 -20.83
CA GLY A 117 -15.78 11.76 -20.04
C GLY A 117 -15.10 12.79 -19.13
N ASP A 118 -15.92 13.47 -18.33
CA ASP A 118 -15.41 14.46 -17.36
C ASP A 118 -14.56 13.82 -16.26
N ILE A 119 -14.89 12.58 -15.86
CA ILE A 119 -14.16 11.83 -14.83
C ILE A 119 -13.02 11.03 -15.47
N ARG A 120 -11.81 11.25 -14.97
CA ARG A 120 -10.55 10.69 -15.49
C ARG A 120 -10.00 9.56 -14.63
N GLY A 121 -10.37 9.53 -13.36
CA GLY A 121 -9.95 8.49 -12.43
C GLY A 121 -10.72 8.52 -11.12
N ILE A 122 -10.58 7.43 -10.37
CA ILE A 122 -11.11 7.28 -9.01
C ILE A 122 -9.96 7.01 -8.05
N VAL A 123 -10.02 7.66 -6.90
CA VAL A 123 -9.24 7.31 -5.71
C VAL A 123 -10.19 7.03 -4.57
N VAL A 124 -10.01 5.92 -3.86
CA VAL A 124 -10.75 5.61 -2.63
C VAL A 124 -9.84 5.84 -1.44
N TYR A 125 -10.05 6.94 -0.73
CA TYR A 125 -9.31 7.27 0.49
C TYR A 125 -9.87 6.54 1.71
N ASN A 126 -8.96 5.97 2.50
CA ASN A 126 -9.14 5.39 3.83
C ASN A 126 -8.65 6.38 4.89
N THR A 127 -9.35 7.51 5.00
CA THR A 127 -9.09 8.55 6.01
C THR A 127 -10.19 8.57 7.05
N LYS A 128 -9.98 9.29 8.15
CA LYS A 128 -10.96 9.36 9.24
C LYS A 128 -12.10 10.33 8.90
N THR A 129 -11.80 11.37 8.13
CA THR A 129 -12.75 12.45 7.82
C THR A 129 -12.75 12.84 6.35
N LEU A 130 -13.88 13.38 5.88
CA LEU A 130 -14.02 13.94 4.54
C LEU A 130 -12.99 15.03 4.28
N LYS A 131 -12.76 15.89 5.28
CA LYS A 131 -11.79 17.00 5.19
C LYS A 131 -10.36 16.50 4.96
N GLU A 132 -9.98 15.39 5.59
CA GLU A 132 -8.67 14.79 5.40
C GLU A 132 -8.52 14.22 3.98
N ALA A 133 -9.54 13.50 3.48
CA ALA A 133 -9.54 13.00 2.10
C ALA A 133 -9.47 14.14 1.07
N ASP A 134 -10.28 15.18 1.27
CA ASP A 134 -10.29 16.38 0.43
C ASP A 134 -8.94 17.09 0.43
N SER A 135 -8.34 17.28 1.61
CA SER A 135 -7.01 17.90 1.71
C SER A 135 -5.94 17.10 0.99
N LEU A 136 -5.92 15.77 1.15
CA LEU A 136 -4.94 14.91 0.49
C LEU A 136 -5.14 14.92 -1.04
N ALA A 137 -6.38 14.83 -1.52
CA ALA A 137 -6.69 14.91 -2.94
C ALA A 137 -6.28 16.25 -3.56
N ASN A 138 -6.50 17.37 -2.86
CA ASN A 138 -6.07 18.70 -3.31
C ASN A 138 -4.55 18.92 -3.21
N MET A 139 -3.80 18.03 -2.56
CA MET A 139 -2.33 18.10 -2.53
C MET A 139 -1.68 17.61 -3.83
N ASP A 140 -2.44 16.93 -4.69
CA ASP A 140 -1.99 16.40 -5.97
C ASP A 140 -1.45 17.51 -6.90
N PRO A 141 -0.23 17.35 -7.45
CA PRO A 141 0.36 18.31 -8.38
C PRO A 141 -0.51 18.63 -9.61
N MET A 142 -1.28 17.67 -10.14
CA MET A 142 -2.20 17.93 -11.25
C MET A 142 -3.42 18.75 -10.83
N VAL A 143 -3.88 18.58 -9.59
CA VAL A 143 -5.00 19.37 -9.04
C VAL A 143 -4.53 20.79 -8.75
N LYS A 144 -3.35 20.95 -8.13
CA LYS A 144 -2.74 22.27 -7.90
C LYS A 144 -2.47 23.05 -9.18
N ALA A 145 -2.11 22.37 -10.26
CA ALA A 145 -1.94 22.98 -11.57
C ALA A 145 -3.27 23.35 -12.26
N GLY A 146 -4.42 22.99 -11.67
CA GLY A 146 -5.75 23.21 -12.24
C GLY A 146 -6.06 22.30 -13.43
N ARG A 147 -5.23 21.29 -13.69
CA ARG A 147 -5.43 20.32 -14.79
C ARG A 147 -6.46 19.26 -14.43
N LEU A 148 -6.55 18.93 -13.13
CA LEU A 148 -7.62 18.14 -12.53
C LEU A 148 -8.39 18.98 -11.52
N LYS A 149 -9.65 18.62 -11.30
CA LYS A 149 -10.48 19.08 -10.18
C LYS A 149 -10.95 17.86 -9.40
N VAL A 150 -11.16 18.02 -8.10
CA VAL A 150 -11.57 16.91 -7.21
C VAL A 150 -13.03 17.04 -6.82
N GLU A 151 -13.71 15.90 -6.71
CA GLU A 151 -15.06 15.80 -6.16
C GLU A 151 -15.07 14.62 -5.18
N VAL A 152 -15.39 14.87 -3.91
CA VAL A 152 -15.23 13.90 -2.82
C VAL A 152 -16.60 13.50 -2.26
N HIS A 153 -16.85 12.19 -2.20
CA HIS A 153 -18.09 11.61 -1.68
C HIS A 153 -17.80 10.61 -0.56
N PRO A 154 -18.51 10.68 0.58
CA PRO A 154 -18.48 9.60 1.56
C PRO A 154 -19.11 8.33 0.97
N TRP A 155 -18.42 7.19 1.09
CA TRP A 155 -18.84 5.92 0.54
C TRP A 155 -18.71 4.80 1.58
N TRP A 156 -19.79 4.08 1.84
CA TRP A 156 -19.80 2.96 2.77
C TRP A 156 -19.57 1.64 2.05
N THR A 157 -18.64 0.83 2.57
CA THR A 157 -18.44 -0.55 2.11
C THR A 157 -17.92 -1.43 3.24
N GLN A 158 -17.91 -2.74 3.02
CA GLN A 158 -17.37 -3.71 3.97
C GLN A 158 -15.88 -3.46 4.18
N LYS A 159 -15.45 -3.35 5.44
CA LYS A 159 -14.04 -3.22 5.81
C LYS A 159 -13.28 -4.46 5.34
N GLY A 160 -12.25 -4.25 4.53
CA GLY A 160 -11.45 -5.33 3.96
C GLY A 160 -12.05 -6.02 2.74
N GLY A 161 -13.16 -5.50 2.19
CA GLY A 161 -13.65 -5.91 0.87
C GLY A 161 -12.59 -5.69 -0.21
N LYS A 162 -12.59 -6.57 -1.22
CA LYS A 162 -11.63 -6.55 -2.34
C LYS A 162 -12.35 -6.78 -3.66
N LEU A 163 -11.77 -6.25 -4.73
CA LEU A 163 -12.11 -6.67 -6.09
C LEU A 163 -11.55 -8.09 -6.30
N ASN A 164 -12.31 -8.95 -6.98
CA ASN A 164 -11.95 -10.36 -7.21
C ASN A 164 -11.21 -10.55 -8.54
#